data_AF-A0A3N5F9U3-F1
#
_entry.id   AF-A0A3N5F9U3-F1
#
_cell.length_a   1.000
_cell.length_b   1.000
_cell.length_c   1.000
_cell.angle_alpha   90.00
_cell.angle_beta   90.00
_cell.angle_gamma   90.00
#
_symmetry.space_group_name_H-M   'P 1'
#
loop_
_entity.id
_entity.type
_entity.pdbx_description
1 polymer ?
#
loop_
_entity_poly.entity_id
_entity_poly.type
_entity_poly.pdbx_seq_one_letter_code
_entity_poly.pdbx_strand_id
1 'polypeptide(L)'
;MSSIRRTHRGAALVTLAALAVLGGCAVIPDGPSTMALPGTGRSFAQFRADDEACRRFATDRIGGQSAQRAANDTVAGGAIVGTAIGAVAGAAIGGSQGAAVGAGTGLIAGSAIGG
;
A
#
# COMPACT_ATOMS: atom_id res chain seq x y z
N MET A 1 30.21 23.10 -14.85
CA MET A 1 30.02 21.90 -13.98
C MET A 1 28.72 21.88 -13.15
N SER A 2 28.21 23.00 -12.62
CA SER A 2 27.02 23.03 -11.73
C SER A 2 25.68 22.77 -12.44
N SER A 3 25.52 23.26 -13.68
CA SER A 3 24.31 23.08 -14.49
C SER A 3 24.07 21.62 -14.90
N ILE A 4 25.13 20.90 -15.32
CA ILE A 4 25.06 19.49 -15.73
C ILE A 4 24.61 18.58 -14.56
N ARG A 5 25.11 18.81 -13.34
CA ARG A 5 24.66 18.06 -12.14
C ARG A 5 23.20 18.33 -11.79
N ARG A 6 22.65 19.48 -12.18
CA ARG A 6 21.27 19.89 -11.89
C ARG A 6 20.28 19.20 -12.85
N THR A 7 20.64 19.01 -14.11
CA THR A 7 19.83 18.25 -15.10
C THR A 7 19.78 16.76 -14.80
N HIS A 8 20.89 16.13 -14.38
CA HIS A 8 20.90 14.71 -13.99
C HIS A 8 20.09 14.42 -12.72
N ARG A 9 20.04 15.35 -11.76
CA ARG A 9 19.21 15.24 -10.55
C ARG A 9 17.72 15.34 -10.84
N GLY A 10 17.32 16.21 -11.78
CA GLY A 10 15.93 16.34 -12.20
C GLY A 10 15.40 15.08 -12.91
N ALA A 11 16.20 14.50 -13.82
CA ALA A 11 15.82 13.28 -14.53
C ALA A 11 15.65 12.08 -13.58
N ALA A 12 16.52 11.95 -12.57
CA ALA A 12 16.45 10.89 -11.56
C ALA A 12 15.21 10.99 -10.65
N LEU A 13 14.81 12.20 -10.26
CA LEU A 13 13.60 12.43 -9.46
C LEU A 13 12.32 12.05 -10.23
N VAL A 14 12.27 12.35 -11.53
CA VAL A 14 11.13 11.99 -12.39
C VAL A 14 11.02 10.48 -12.58
N THR A 15 12.15 9.77 -12.74
CA THR A 15 12.15 8.31 -12.84
C THR A 15 11.75 7.63 -11.53
N LEU A 16 12.21 8.15 -10.39
CA LEU A 16 11.78 7.68 -9.06
C LEU A 16 10.28 7.92 -8.82
N ALA A 17 9.75 9.07 -9.21
CA ALA A 17 8.32 9.35 -9.14
C ALA A 17 7.51 8.40 -10.04
N ALA A 18 7.97 8.13 -11.26
CA ALA A 18 7.31 7.19 -12.17
C ALA A 18 7.32 5.75 -11.62
N LEU A 19 8.43 5.31 -11.02
CA LEU A 19 8.53 3.99 -10.38
C LEU A 19 7.65 3.88 -9.13
N ALA A 20 7.53 4.95 -8.35
CA ALA A 20 6.62 4.99 -7.19
C ALA A 20 5.16 4.88 -7.61
N VAL A 21 4.76 5.46 -8.75
CA VAL A 21 3.40 5.34 -9.31
C VAL A 21 3.11 3.91 -9.82
N LEU A 22 4.13 3.16 -10.21
CA LEU A 22 4.00 1.77 -10.65
C LEU A 22 3.93 0.77 -9.47
N GLY A 23 4.21 1.21 -8.24
CA GLY A 23 4.07 0.40 -7.03
C GLY A 23 2.61 0.30 -6.58
N GLY A 24 1.88 -0.73 -7.04
CA GLY A 24 0.52 -1.01 -6.59
C GLY A 24 0.49 -1.52 -5.14
N CYS A 25 -0.43 -0.98 -4.32
CA CYS A 25 -0.71 -1.49 -2.98
C CYS A 25 -1.57 -2.75 -3.09
N ALA A 26 -1.07 -3.89 -2.57
CA ALA A 26 -1.80 -5.14 -2.51
C ALA A 26 -2.15 -5.47 -1.06
N VAL A 27 -3.26 -4.90 -0.57
CA VAL A 27 -3.96 -5.39 0.63
C VAL A 27 -5.17 -6.17 0.15
N ILE A 28 -5.37 -7.37 0.67
CA ILE A 28 -6.58 -8.15 0.42
C ILE A 28 -7.70 -7.53 1.27
N PRO A 29 -8.71 -6.89 0.67
CA PRO A 29 -9.82 -6.34 1.43
C PRO A 29 -10.68 -7.46 2.04
N ASP A 30 -11.40 -7.11 3.12
CA ASP A 30 -12.38 -7.99 3.75
C ASP A 30 -13.58 -8.24 2.81
N GLY A 31 -13.44 -9.25 1.96
CA GLY A 31 -14.54 -9.98 1.36
C GLY A 31 -14.86 -9.63 -0.11
N PRO A 32 -15.44 -10.60 -0.84
CA PRO A 32 -15.94 -10.36 -2.20
C PRO A 32 -17.13 -9.38 -2.14
N SER A 33 -17.08 -8.33 -2.96
CA SER A 33 -18.19 -7.39 -3.17
C SER A 33 -19.40 -8.03 -3.90
N THR A 34 -19.32 -9.32 -4.21
CA THR A 34 -20.39 -10.09 -4.81
C THR A 34 -20.58 -11.40 -4.05
N MET A 35 -21.82 -11.66 -3.63
CA MET A 35 -22.22 -12.98 -3.11
C MET A 35 -22.03 -14.02 -4.21
N ALA A 36 -21.09 -14.96 -4.02
CA ALA A 36 -21.00 -16.14 -4.86
C ALA A 36 -22.21 -17.04 -4.56
N LEU A 37 -23.11 -17.18 -5.53
CA LEU A 37 -24.26 -18.08 -5.43
C LEU A 37 -23.83 -19.49 -5.89
N PRO A 38 -24.33 -20.59 -5.28
CA PRO A 38 -24.10 -21.94 -5.78
C PRO A 38 -24.42 -22.06 -7.28
N GLY A 39 -23.48 -22.62 -8.05
CA GLY A 39 -23.69 -22.92 -9.46
C GLY A 39 -24.82 -23.94 -9.69
N THR A 40 -25.38 -23.96 -10.89
CA THR A 40 -26.46 -24.90 -11.27
C THR A 40 -26.03 -26.34 -11.01
N GLY A 41 -26.78 -27.07 -10.18
CA GLY A 41 -26.50 -28.47 -9.83
C GLY A 41 -25.75 -28.71 -8.51
N ARG A 42 -25.43 -27.69 -7.72
CA ARG A 42 -24.84 -27.82 -6.36
C ARG A 42 -25.84 -27.47 -5.26
N SER A 43 -25.83 -28.23 -4.16
CA SER A 43 -26.60 -27.88 -2.95
C SER A 43 -25.94 -26.73 -2.19
N PHE A 44 -26.74 -25.94 -1.47
CA PHE A 44 -26.23 -24.84 -0.63
C PHE A 44 -25.27 -25.33 0.46
N ALA A 45 -25.54 -26.50 1.05
CA ALA A 45 -24.67 -27.09 2.07
C ALA A 45 -23.29 -27.46 1.51
N GLN A 46 -23.23 -28.02 0.30
CA GLN A 46 -21.96 -28.30 -0.37
C GLN A 46 -21.19 -27.02 -0.73
N PHE A 47 -21.89 -25.99 -1.21
CA PHE A 47 -21.26 -24.69 -1.47
C PHE A 47 -20.67 -24.08 -0.19
N ARG A 48 -21.41 -24.15 0.92
CA ARG A 48 -20.97 -23.64 2.24
C ARG A 48 -19.71 -24.33 2.76
N ALA A 49 -19.61 -25.64 2.61
CA ALA A 49 -18.42 -26.39 3.01
C ALA A 49 -17.20 -26.02 2.15
N ASP A 50 -17.39 -25.88 0.84
CA ASP A 50 -16.31 -25.52 -0.09
C ASP A 50 -15.85 -24.06 0.10
N ASP A 51 -16.76 -23.11 0.33
CA ASP A 51 -16.42 -21.70 0.60
C ASP A 51 -15.55 -21.58 1.85
N GLU A 52 -15.90 -22.30 2.92
CA GLU A 52 -15.13 -22.28 4.16
C GLU A 52 -13.74 -22.89 3.98
N ALA A 53 -13.63 -24.00 3.24
CA ALA A 53 -12.35 -24.61 2.89
C ALA A 53 -11.48 -23.68 2.03
N CYS A 54 -12.08 -23.03 1.03
CA CYS A 54 -11.41 -22.09 0.15
C CYS A 54 -10.87 -20.88 0.91
N ARG A 55 -11.67 -20.31 1.82
CA ARG A 55 -11.25 -19.19 2.69
C ARG A 55 -10.11 -19.56 3.62
N ARG A 56 -10.17 -20.74 4.24
CA ARG A 56 -9.08 -21.23 5.11
C ARG A 56 -7.79 -21.41 4.32
N PHE A 57 -7.87 -22.06 3.15
CA PHE A 57 -6.71 -22.23 2.27
C PHE A 57 -6.13 -20.89 1.81
N ALA A 58 -6.98 -19.93 1.39
CA ALA A 58 -6.52 -18.61 0.99
C ALA A 58 -5.82 -17.87 2.15
N THR A 59 -6.37 -17.96 3.36
CA THR A 59 -5.81 -17.37 4.57
C THR A 59 -4.47 -18.00 4.94
N ASP A 60 -4.34 -19.32 4.86
CA ASP A 60 -3.07 -20.02 5.11
C ASP A 60 -2.00 -19.65 4.08
N ARG A 61 -2.38 -19.48 2.81
CA ARG A 61 -1.46 -19.11 1.72
C ARG A 61 -0.88 -17.70 1.86
N ILE A 62 -1.55 -16.80 2.58
CA ILE A 62 -1.06 -15.46 2.90
C ILE A 62 -0.44 -15.36 4.30
N GLY A 63 -0.19 -16.50 4.96
CA GLY A 63 0.49 -16.56 6.26
C GLY A 63 -0.43 -16.40 7.47
N GLY A 64 -1.73 -16.62 7.33
CA GLY A 64 -2.68 -16.57 8.45
C GLY A 64 -3.08 -15.17 8.91
N GLN A 65 -2.68 -14.14 8.17
CA GLN A 65 -2.92 -12.75 8.56
C GLN A 65 -4.40 -12.40 8.38
N SER A 66 -5.05 -11.96 9.47
CA SER A 66 -6.39 -11.37 9.39
C SER A 66 -6.32 -10.08 8.56
N ALA A 67 -7.31 -9.83 7.71
CA ALA A 67 -7.38 -8.64 6.86
C ALA A 67 -7.26 -7.33 7.66
N GLN A 68 -7.88 -7.23 8.84
CA GLN A 68 -7.71 -6.08 9.74
C GLN A 68 -6.24 -5.81 10.13
N ARG A 69 -5.46 -6.88 10.36
CA ARG A 69 -4.04 -6.77 10.71
C ARG A 69 -3.21 -6.38 9.50
N ALA A 70 -3.50 -6.94 8.33
CA ALA A 70 -2.87 -6.56 7.07
C ALA A 70 -3.15 -5.09 6.70
N ALA A 71 -4.37 -4.60 6.93
CA ALA A 71 -4.74 -3.20 6.75
C ALA A 71 -3.94 -2.30 7.70
N ASN A 72 -3.92 -2.62 9.00
CA ASN A 72 -3.16 -1.85 9.99
C ASN A 72 -1.65 -1.81 9.69
N ASP A 73 -1.06 -2.93 9.28
CA ASP A 73 0.36 -3.03 8.93
C ASP A 73 0.67 -2.19 7.67
N THR A 74 -0.28 -2.10 6.74
CA THR A 74 -0.13 -1.29 5.51
C THR A 74 -0.27 0.20 5.80
N VAL A 75 -1.25 0.60 6.62
CA VAL A 75 -1.38 1.99 7.08
C VAL A 75 -0.13 2.42 7.84
N ALA A 76 0.32 1.60 8.79
CA ALA A 76 1.51 1.89 9.59
C ALA A 76 2.78 1.92 8.73
N GLY A 77 2.96 0.94 7.85
CA GLY A 77 4.09 0.87 6.92
C GLY A 77 4.11 2.06 5.97
N GLY A 78 2.97 2.39 5.37
CA GLY A 78 2.81 3.55 4.49
C GLY A 78 3.06 4.87 5.21
N ALA A 79 2.53 5.04 6.41
CA ALA A 79 2.76 6.21 7.26
C ALA A 79 4.25 6.39 7.61
N ILE A 80 4.93 5.32 8.03
CA ILE A 80 6.36 5.36 8.39
C ILE A 80 7.21 5.69 7.16
N VAL A 81 7.02 4.96 6.07
CA VAL A 81 7.78 5.15 4.83
C VAL A 81 7.52 6.54 4.23
N GLY A 82 6.25 6.96 4.18
CA GLY A 82 5.85 8.27 3.70
C GLY A 82 6.44 9.40 4.53
N THR A 83 6.39 9.30 5.86
CA THR A 83 7.00 10.29 6.78
C THR A 83 8.51 10.37 6.58
N ALA A 84 9.21 9.24 6.49
CA ALA A 84 10.66 9.21 6.33
C ALA A 84 11.09 9.83 5.00
N ILE A 85 10.46 9.41 3.89
CA ILE A 85 10.74 9.94 2.56
C ILE A 85 10.40 11.44 2.50
N GLY A 86 9.23 11.81 3.00
CA GLY A 86 8.77 13.19 3.03
C GLY A 86 9.68 14.09 3.87
N ALA A 87 10.14 13.63 5.03
CA ALA A 87 11.07 14.38 5.88
C ALA A 87 12.41 14.61 5.19
N VAL A 88 12.99 13.57 4.57
CA VAL A 88 14.29 13.67 3.88
C VAL A 88 14.18 14.58 2.65
N ALA A 89 13.15 14.40 1.84
CA ALA A 89 12.92 15.24 0.66
C ALA A 89 12.64 16.69 1.06
N GLY A 90 11.81 16.90 2.08
CA GLY A 90 11.51 18.20 2.64
C GLY A 90 12.74 18.90 3.23
N ALA A 91 13.62 18.16 3.92
CA ALA A 91 14.87 18.69 4.45
C ALA A 91 15.80 19.19 3.35
N ALA A 92 15.90 18.46 2.25
CA ALA A 92 16.75 18.81 1.12
C ALA A 92 16.27 20.07 0.38
N ILE A 93 14.97 20.37 0.39
CA ILE A 93 14.38 21.51 -0.30
C ILE A 93 14.29 22.75 0.60
N GLY A 94 13.87 22.58 1.86
CA GLY A 94 13.51 23.69 2.75
C GLY A 94 14.16 23.64 4.14
N GLY A 95 15.20 22.83 4.34
CA GLY A 95 15.84 22.68 5.65
C GLY A 95 14.91 22.07 6.70
N SER A 96 15.11 22.38 7.98
CA SER A 96 14.33 21.81 9.08
C SER A 96 12.82 22.05 8.96
N GLN A 97 12.42 23.21 8.43
CA GLN A 97 11.01 23.54 8.22
C GLN A 97 10.41 22.73 7.07
N GLY A 98 11.17 22.55 5.99
CA GLY A 98 10.78 21.65 4.91
C GLY A 98 10.69 20.19 5.37
N ALA A 99 11.58 19.74 6.27
CA ALA A 99 11.54 18.40 6.85
C ALA A 99 10.25 18.17 7.65
N ALA A 100 9.83 19.13 8.47
CA ALA A 100 8.59 19.03 9.23
C ALA A 100 7.35 18.98 8.33
N VAL A 101 7.30 19.85 7.32
CA VAL A 101 6.19 19.87 6.35
C VAL A 101 6.16 18.58 5.54
N GLY A 102 7.31 18.13 5.04
CA GLY A 102 7.43 16.90 4.28
C GLY A 102 7.12 15.65 5.10
N ALA A 103 7.51 15.61 6.37
CA ALA A 103 7.13 14.54 7.30
C ALA A 103 5.60 14.49 7.48
N GLY A 104 4.96 15.65 7.71
CA GLY A 104 3.52 15.74 7.89
C GLY A 104 2.73 15.35 6.65
N THR A 105 3.11 15.85 5.47
CA THR A 105 2.44 15.49 4.22
C THR A 105 2.71 14.04 3.84
N GLY A 106 3.93 13.55 4.09
CA GLY A 106 4.32 12.16 3.91
C GLY A 106 3.56 11.20 4.82
N LEU A 107 3.29 11.59 6.07
CA LEU A 107 2.45 10.83 6.99
C LEU A 107 1.03 10.72 6.46
N ILE A 108 0.41 11.85 6.10
CA ILE A 108 -0.99 11.89 5.63
C ILE A 108 -1.13 11.08 4.33
N ALA A 109 -0.26 11.34 3.35
CA ALA A 109 -0.26 10.61 2.10
C ALA A 109 0.02 9.11 2.34
N GLY A 110 1.02 8.78 3.14
CA GLY A 110 1.38 7.41 3.48
C GLY A 110 0.26 6.62 4.16
N SER A 111 -0.50 7.29 5.03
CA SER A 111 -1.65 6.69 5.73
C SER A 111 -2.85 6.49 4.80
N ALA A 112 -3.05 7.40 3.84
CA ALA A 112 -4.20 7.36 2.92
C ALA A 112 -4.13 6.25 1.88
N ILE A 113 -2.93 5.72 1.58
CA ILE A 113 -2.77 4.66 0.58
C ILE A 113 -2.94 3.26 1.24
N GLY A 114 -2.99 3.17 2.57
CA GLY A 114 -3.16 1.92 3.30
C GLY A 114 -4.54 1.68 3.92
N GLY A 115 -5.46 2.66 3.86
CA GLY A 115 -6.80 2.62 4.45
C GLY A 115 -7.91 2.24 3.48
#